data_AF-Q8U0S2-F1
#
_entry.id   AF-Q8U0S2-F1
#
_cell.length_a   1.000
_cell.length_b   1.000
_cell.length_c   1.000
_cell.angle_alpha   90.00
_cell.angle_beta   90.00
_cell.angle_gamma   90.00
#
_symmetry.space_group_name_H-M   'P 1'
#
loop_
_entity.id
_entity.type
_entity.pdbx_description
1 polymer ?
#
loop_
_entity_poly.entity_id
_entity_poly.type
_entity_poly.pdbx_seq_one_letter_code
_entity_poly.pdbx_strand_id
1 'polypeptide(L)'
;MDKWEGAIAFLSRVCKGLRWNFKIRARGDVIIIPDFKKVEILVIPKKGSGFVKTYGIEPYTTLYLLILHSLNAFGSVEIIED
;
A
#
# COMPACT_ATOMS: atom_id res chain seq x y z
N MET A 1 -5.86 3.86 19.72
CA MET A 1 -5.80 4.27 18.31
C MET A 1 -6.04 3.01 17.50
N ASP A 2 -6.98 3.02 16.55
CA ASP A 2 -7.19 1.86 15.68
C ASP A 2 -5.91 1.61 14.88
N LYS A 3 -5.43 0.36 14.83
CA LYS A 3 -4.22 -0.04 14.10
C LYS A 3 -4.33 0.37 12.61
N TRP A 4 -5.54 0.27 12.06
CA TRP A 4 -5.84 0.66 10.70
C TRP A 4 -5.71 2.17 10.46
N GLU A 5 -6.17 2.99 11.40
CA GLU A 5 -6.02 4.46 11.32
C GLU A 5 -4.55 4.88 11.36
N GLY A 6 -3.75 4.25 12.22
CA GLY A 6 -2.31 4.45 12.29
C GLY A 6 -1.60 4.07 10.98
N ALA A 7 -1.97 2.93 10.41
CA ALA A 7 -1.48 2.47 9.11
C ALA A 7 -1.84 3.45 7.97
N ILE A 8 -3.09 3.94 7.91
CA ILE A 8 -3.52 4.94 6.92
C ILE A 8 -2.69 6.22 7.04
N ALA A 9 -2.52 6.74 8.26
CA ALA A 9 -1.77 7.97 8.50
C ALA A 9 -0.30 7.83 8.07
N PHE A 10 0.31 6.67 8.35
CA PHE A 10 1.65 6.33 7.89
C PHE A 10 1.72 6.28 6.36
N LEU A 11 0.84 5.52 5.70
CA LEU A 11 0.84 5.37 4.25
C LEU A 11 0.59 6.68 3.51
N SER A 12 -0.30 7.52 4.01
CA SER A 12 -0.56 8.85 3.45
C SER A 12 0.72 9.70 3.44
N ARG A 13 1.51 9.66 4.51
CA ARG A 13 2.79 10.36 4.60
C ARG A 13 3.83 9.79 3.63
N VAL A 14 3.92 8.47 3.53
CA VAL A 14 4.84 7.78 2.59
C VAL A 14 4.49 8.16 1.15
N CYS A 15 3.23 8.04 0.74
CA CYS A 15 2.79 8.37 -0.60
C CYS A 15 3.04 9.84 -0.94
N LYS A 16 2.80 10.75 0.01
CA LYS A 16 3.12 12.17 -0.16
C LYS A 16 4.61 12.39 -0.42
N GLY A 17 5.49 11.72 0.33
CA GLY A 17 6.95 11.80 0.14
C GLY A 17 7.40 11.26 -1.22
N LEU A 18 6.75 10.22 -1.72
CA LEU A 18 7.03 9.61 -3.03
C LEU A 18 6.34 10.33 -4.20
N ARG A 19 5.50 11.34 -3.93
CA ARG A 19 4.61 11.99 -4.92
C ARG A 19 3.64 11.01 -5.58
N TRP A 20 3.22 9.99 -4.85
CA TRP A 20 2.23 9.01 -5.25
C TRP A 20 0.83 9.43 -4.80
N ASN A 21 -0.17 9.05 -5.58
CA ASN A 21 -1.56 9.35 -5.29
C ASN A 21 -2.11 8.33 -4.30
N PHE A 22 -2.67 8.80 -3.19
CA PHE A 22 -3.27 7.98 -2.14
C PHE A 22 -4.77 8.27 -2.05
N LYS A 23 -5.60 7.22 -2.09
CA LYS A 23 -7.07 7.34 -1.98
C LYS A 23 -7.62 6.29 -1.02
N ILE A 24 -8.68 6.67 -0.30
CA ILE A 24 -9.45 5.75 0.54
C ILE A 24 -10.84 5.60 -0.09
N ARG A 25 -11.29 4.37 -0.32
CA ARG A 25 -12.64 4.07 -0.80
C ARG A 25 -13.65 4.13 0.35
N ALA A 26 -14.93 4.27 0.04
CA ALA A 26 -16.02 4.32 1.03
C ALA A 26 -16.06 3.10 2.00
N ARG A 27 -15.54 1.94 1.57
CA ARG A 27 -15.45 0.72 2.40
C ARG A 27 -14.18 0.63 3.26
N GLY A 28 -13.34 1.66 3.21
CA GLY A 28 -12.07 1.73 3.94
C GLY A 28 -10.87 1.20 3.15
N ASP A 29 -11.04 0.66 1.95
CA ASP A 29 -9.92 0.15 1.15
C ASP A 29 -8.98 1.29 0.72
N VAL A 30 -7.68 1.03 0.77
CA VAL A 30 -6.65 1.96 0.35
C VAL A 30 -6.23 1.68 -1.09
N ILE A 31 -6.07 2.74 -1.87
CA ILE A 31 -5.54 2.71 -3.23
C ILE A 31 -4.29 3.59 -3.29
N ILE A 32 -3.19 3.02 -3.75
CA ILE A 32 -1.93 3.71 -3.99
C ILE A 32 -1.64 3.66 -5.48
N ILE A 33 -1.54 4.83 -6.10
CA ILE A 33 -1.28 4.98 -7.52
C ILE A 33 0.11 5.63 -7.66
N PRO A 34 1.10 4.89 -8.19
CA PRO A 34 2.46 5.41 -8.34
C PRO A 34 2.50 6.48 -9.45
N ASP A 35 3.57 7.27 -9.47
CA ASP A 35 3.82 8.29 -10.50
C ASP A 35 4.28 7.70 -11.85
N PHE A 36 4.36 6.37 -11.96
CA PHE A 36 4.84 5.67 -13.14
C PHE A 36 3.79 4.75 -13.75
N LYS A 37 3.38 5.07 -14.99
CA LYS A 37 2.26 4.43 -15.70
C LYS A 37 2.44 2.93 -15.99
N LYS A 38 3.66 2.39 -15.91
CA LYS A 38 3.94 0.98 -16.19
C LYS A 38 3.85 0.08 -14.94
N VAL A 39 3.59 0.65 -13.77
CA VAL A 39 3.41 -0.08 -12.52
C VAL A 39 1.93 -0.08 -12.16
N GLU A 40 1.41 -1.24 -11.78
CA GLU A 40 0.01 -1.38 -11.41
C GLU A 40 -0.32 -0.65 -10.10
N ILE A 41 -1.58 -0.27 -9.97
CA ILE A 41 -2.12 0.39 -8.78
C ILE A 41 -2.16 -0.62 -7.64
N LEU A 42 -1.54 -0.29 -6.50
CA LEU A 42 -1.61 -1.11 -5.29
C LEU A 42 -2.95 -0.88 -4.58
N VAL A 43 -3.70 -1.96 -4.39
CA VAL A 43 -4.97 -1.97 -3.65
C VAL A 43 -4.78 -2.77 -2.38
N ILE A 44 -5.10 -2.15 -1.25
CA ILE A 44 -5.01 -2.74 0.09
C ILE A 44 -6.41 -2.74 0.69
N PRO A 45 -7.11 -3.88 0.69
CA PRO A 45 -8.41 -4.01 1.33
C PRO A 45 -8.30 -3.87 2.84
N LYS A 46 -9.28 -3.24 3.48
CA LYS A 46 -9.34 -3.14 4.95
C LYS A 46 -9.41 -4.52 5.63
N LYS A 47 -9.89 -5.53 4.92
CA LYS A 47 -10.01 -6.92 5.39
C LYS A 47 -8.74 -7.77 5.22
N GLY A 48 -7.62 -7.16 4.80
CA GLY A 48 -6.31 -7.71 5.11
C GLY A 48 -5.64 -8.58 4.06
N SER A 49 -6.03 -8.52 2.77
CA SER A 49 -5.26 -9.19 1.70
C SER A 49 -5.04 -8.27 0.51
N GLY A 50 -3.81 -7.78 0.34
CA GLY A 50 -3.38 -6.97 -0.80
C GLY A 50 -2.39 -7.74 -1.67
N PHE A 51 -2.62 -7.76 -2.98
CA PHE A 51 -1.69 -8.32 -3.96
C PHE A 51 -1.60 -7.37 -5.15
N VAL A 52 -0.40 -7.14 -5.68
CA VAL A 52 -0.22 -6.30 -6.87
C VAL A 52 1.02 -6.73 -7.66
N LYS A 53 1.02 -6.47 -8.97
CA LYS A 53 2.14 -6.78 -9.86
C LYS A 53 2.93 -5.53 -10.22
N THR A 54 4.19 -5.49 -9.82
CA THR A 54 5.14 -4.44 -10.27
C THR A 54 5.95 -4.87 -11.48
N TYR A 55 5.82 -6.13 -11.94
CA TYR A 55 6.59 -6.72 -13.04
C TYR A 55 8.11 -6.61 -12.87
N GLY A 56 8.61 -6.60 -11.63
CA GLY A 56 10.04 -6.46 -11.34
C GLY A 56 10.60 -5.06 -11.64
N ILE A 57 9.76 -4.06 -11.87
CA ILE A 57 10.20 -2.68 -12.13
C ILE A 57 10.66 -2.05 -10.82
N GLU A 58 11.97 -1.92 -10.64
CA GLU A 58 12.55 -1.17 -9.54
C GLU A 58 12.48 0.36 -9.75
N PRO A 59 12.37 1.16 -8.69
CA PRO A 59 12.30 0.78 -7.26
C PRO A 59 10.89 0.40 -6.78
N TYR A 60 9.89 0.33 -7.66
CA TYR A 60 8.48 0.20 -7.28
C TYR A 60 8.18 -1.15 -6.63
N THR A 61 8.79 -2.24 -7.12
CA THR A 61 8.73 -3.56 -6.46
C THR A 61 9.17 -3.46 -5.01
N THR A 62 10.38 -2.94 -4.76
CA THR A 62 10.92 -2.78 -3.41
C THR A 62 10.05 -1.88 -2.53
N LEU A 63 9.56 -0.77 -3.07
CA LEU A 63 8.70 0.16 -2.34
C LEU A 63 7.34 -0.46 -1.98
N TYR A 64 6.75 -1.26 -2.87
CA TYR A 64 5.50 -1.95 -2.60
C TYR A 64 5.66 -3.04 -1.55
N LEU A 65 6.74 -3.83 -1.63
CA LEU A 65 7.08 -4.79 -0.58
C LEU A 65 7.23 -4.10 0.77
N LEU A 66 7.98 -2.99 0.83
CA LEU A 66 8.15 -2.22 2.06
C LEU A 66 6.80 -1.71 2.63
N ILE A 67 5.92 -1.21 1.77
CA ILE A 67 4.57 -0.78 2.15
C ILE A 67 3.78 -1.95 2.75
N LEU A 68 3.75 -3.08 2.06
CA LEU A 68 3.03 -4.28 2.51
C LEU A 68 3.58 -4.77 3.84
N HIS A 69 4.90 -4.97 3.95
CA HIS A 69 5.55 -5.38 5.21
C HIS A 69 5.27 -4.43 6.37
N SER A 70 5.24 -3.12 6.10
CA SER A 70 4.88 -2.13 7.12
C SER A 70 3.45 -2.36 7.63
N LEU A 71 2.49 -2.65 6.74
CA LEU A 71 1.10 -2.93 7.11
C LEU A 71 0.93 -4.20 7.94
N ASN A 72 1.71 -5.24 7.63
CA ASN A 72 1.78 -6.45 8.45
C ASN A 72 2.37 -6.15 9.83
N ALA A 73 3.42 -5.33 9.92
CA ALA A 73 3.97 -4.89 11.21
C ALA A 73 2.98 -4.08 12.06
N PHE A 74 2.08 -3.31 11.44
CA PHE A 74 0.95 -2.67 12.15
C PHE A 74 -0.10 -3.68 12.64
N GLY A 75 -0.02 -4.96 12.24
CA GLY A 75 -1.01 -6.00 12.52
C GLY A 75 -2.36 -5.71 11.86
N SER A 76 -2.34 -5.04 10.72
CA SER A 76 -3.52 -4.52 10.02
C SER A 76 -3.88 -5.31 8.76
N VAL A 77 -2.94 -6.07 8.19
CA VAL A 77 -3.09 -6.81 6.93
C VAL A 77 -2.22 -8.07 7.01
N GLU A 78 -2.74 -9.24 6.61
CA GLU A 78 -1.93 -10.44 6.38
C GLU A 78 -1.34 -10.38 4.96
N ILE A 79 -0.03 -10.49 4.83
CA ILE A 79 0.62 -10.54 3.52
C ILE A 79 0.75 -12.01 3.12
N ILE A 80 0.25 -12.35 1.95
CA ILE A 80 0.62 -13.58 1.26
C ILE A 80 1.65 -13.15 0.22
N GLU A 81 2.89 -13.51 0.47
CA GLU A 81 3.97 -13.42 -0.52
C GLU A 81 3.88 -14.64 -1.44
N ASP A 82 4.03 -14.44 -2.74
CA ASP A 82 4.31 -15.52 -3.71
C ASP A 82 5.83 -15.56 -3.94
#